data_AF-A0A9W7F4J4-F1
#
_entry.id   AF-A0A9W7F4J4-F1
#
_cell.length_a   1.000
_cell.length_b   1.000
_cell.length_c   1.000
_cell.angle_alpha   90.00
_cell.angle_beta   90.00
_cell.angle_gamma   90.00
#
_symmetry.space_group_name_H-M   'P 1'
#
loop_
_entity.id
_entity.type
_entity.pdbx_description
1 polymer ?
#
loop_
_entity_poly.entity_id
_entity_poly.type
_entity_poly.pdbx_seq_one_letter_code
_entity_poly.pdbx_strand_id
1 'polypeptide(L)'
;MVSGNITMTRADTLVAAHCPRHDITNPANCTLLRALPDIFLDSIEAPEEYNIVTLIVLNLMLWVPLLMGLFLCWKFKAKRRALEGCWNEWFCLIILTFFQAVTSLPDATGKCAFVYDKGELCSDSACNSDWGEFGAWVFGRFSFDFCGDMIWSGHTERVMVGLISITRILADKYGDEWYATNKVKIFAFSGVYLAFVVYLMLSVHFHYTVDIALAIMVTSITMTHDRYLAFGVMFFEEYKLFPPGRSAGSSKIAPTGDTTEAS
;
A
#
# COMPACT_ATOMS: atom_id res chain seq x y z
N MET A 1 10.92 -5.11 -56.82
CA MET A 1 11.10 -5.14 -55.35
C MET A 1 11.17 -3.71 -54.86
N VAL A 2 10.15 -3.26 -54.14
CA VAL A 2 10.08 -1.89 -53.61
C VAL A 2 10.67 -1.93 -52.21
N SER A 3 11.89 -1.41 -52.06
CA SER A 3 12.52 -1.21 -50.75
C SER A 3 11.89 0.02 -50.10
N GLY A 4 10.87 -0.19 -49.28
CA GLY A 4 10.28 0.88 -48.48
C GLY A 4 11.20 1.22 -47.31
N ASN A 5 11.73 2.44 -47.29
CA ASN A 5 12.40 2.98 -46.10
C ASN A 5 11.37 3.13 -44.99
N ILE A 6 11.38 2.22 -44.03
CA ILE A 6 10.63 2.36 -42.79
C ILE A 6 11.39 3.37 -41.94
N THR A 7 10.86 4.59 -41.84
CA THR A 7 11.29 5.57 -40.84
C THR A 7 10.92 5.03 -39.46
N MET A 8 11.91 4.47 -38.76
CA MET A 8 11.80 4.15 -37.34
C MET A 8 11.49 5.43 -36.56
N THR A 9 10.43 5.36 -35.74
CA THR A 9 10.11 6.44 -34.81
C THR A 9 11.08 6.40 -33.62
N ARG A 10 11.22 7.50 -32.88
CA ARG A 10 12.10 7.58 -31.69
C ARG A 10 11.75 6.51 -30.62
N ALA A 11 10.50 6.04 -30.61
CA ALA A 11 10.06 4.93 -29.78
C ALA A 11 10.70 3.58 -30.19
N ASP A 12 10.90 3.35 -31.49
CA ASP A 12 11.50 2.11 -32.00
C ASP A 12 13.02 2.03 -31.74
N THR A 13 13.68 3.19 -31.56
CA THR A 13 15.12 3.27 -31.27
C THR A 13 15.46 2.95 -29.82
N LEU A 14 14.56 3.24 -28.88
CA LEU A 14 14.74 2.91 -27.45
C LEU A 14 14.54 1.41 -27.18
N VAL A 15 13.66 0.73 -27.92
CA VAL A 15 13.45 -0.72 -27.81
C VAL A 15 14.67 -1.52 -28.27
N ALA A 16 15.38 -1.05 -29.30
CA ALA A 16 16.54 -1.74 -29.85
C ALA A 16 17.78 -1.73 -28.93
N ALA A 17 17.85 -0.79 -27.97
CA ALA A 17 19.02 -0.63 -27.10
C ALA A 17 19.03 -1.54 -25.86
N HIS A 18 17.94 -2.26 -25.56
CA HIS A 18 17.77 -3.03 -24.32
C HIS A 18 17.44 -4.52 -24.51
N CYS A 19 17.51 -5.04 -25.75
CA CYS A 19 17.52 -6.49 -25.97
C CYS A 19 18.94 -7.03 -25.68
N PRO A 20 19.13 -7.95 -24.73
CA PRO A 20 20.41 -8.62 -24.56
C PRO A 20 20.79 -9.30 -25.89
N ARG A 21 22.05 -9.11 -26.29
CA ARG A 21 22.62 -9.41 -27.63
C ARG A 21 22.53 -10.88 -28.09
N HIS A 22 21.84 -11.76 -27.38
CA HIS A 22 21.95 -13.19 -27.62
C HIS A 22 21.06 -13.78 -28.72
N ASP A 23 20.06 -13.07 -29.25
CA ASP A 23 19.46 -13.49 -30.52
C ASP A 23 18.66 -12.38 -31.22
N ILE A 24 19.36 -11.54 -32.00
CA ILE A 24 18.76 -10.45 -32.80
C ILE A 24 18.01 -11.00 -34.04
N THR A 25 18.09 -12.31 -34.29
CA THR A 25 17.53 -12.92 -35.51
C THR A 25 16.01 -13.07 -35.48
N ASN A 26 15.38 -12.91 -34.32
CA ASN A 26 13.92 -12.97 -34.19
C ASN A 26 13.38 -11.80 -33.36
N PRO A 27 13.04 -10.65 -33.98
CA PRO A 27 12.44 -9.50 -33.28
C PRO A 27 11.10 -9.84 -32.59
N ALA A 28 10.49 -10.99 -32.88
CA ALA A 28 9.31 -11.49 -32.16
C ALA A 28 9.63 -12.03 -30.75
N ASN A 29 10.88 -12.38 -30.44
CA ASN A 29 11.26 -12.88 -29.11
C ASN A 29 11.65 -11.76 -28.13
N CYS A 30 11.75 -10.52 -28.61
CA CYS A 30 12.02 -9.34 -27.79
C CYS A 30 10.78 -8.46 -27.65
N THR A 31 9.60 -9.08 -27.49
CA THR A 31 8.47 -8.39 -26.85
C THR A 31 8.82 -8.17 -25.39
N LEU A 32 9.64 -7.14 -25.14
CA LEU A 32 9.60 -6.39 -23.90
C LEU A 32 8.11 -6.18 -23.62
N LEU A 33 7.61 -6.74 -22.52
CA LEU A 33 6.23 -6.49 -22.09
C LEU A 33 6.11 -4.98 -21.91
N ARG A 34 5.51 -4.30 -22.90
CA ARG A 34 5.24 -2.88 -22.80
C ARG A 34 4.36 -2.65 -21.58
N ALA A 35 4.56 -1.52 -20.90
CA ALA A 35 3.64 -1.07 -19.88
C ALA A 35 2.20 -1.13 -20.42
N LEU A 36 1.26 -1.51 -19.55
CA LEU A 36 -0.15 -1.49 -19.93
C LEU A 36 -0.59 -0.04 -20.19
N PRO A 37 -1.48 0.19 -21.17
CA PRO A 37 -1.99 1.53 -21.43
C PRO A 37 -2.72 2.06 -20.20
N ASP A 38 -2.37 3.27 -19.78
CA ASP A 38 -2.92 3.94 -18.61
C ASP A 38 -3.08 5.43 -18.93
N ILE A 39 -4.32 5.87 -19.13
CA ILE A 39 -4.63 7.22 -19.62
C ILE A 39 -4.01 8.32 -18.74
N PHE A 40 -3.94 8.12 -17.43
CA PHE A 40 -3.42 9.12 -16.51
C PHE A 40 -1.90 9.03 -16.40
N LEU A 41 -1.36 7.81 -16.29
CA LEU A 41 0.08 7.61 -16.22
C LEU A 41 0.76 8.03 -17.53
N ASP A 42 0.22 7.63 -18.68
CA ASP A 42 0.71 7.97 -20.02
C ASP A 42 0.65 9.49 -20.31
N SER A 43 -0.15 10.25 -19.55
CA SER A 43 -0.20 11.70 -19.63
C SER A 43 0.95 12.41 -18.90
N ILE A 44 1.69 11.68 -18.07
CA ILE A 44 2.81 12.17 -17.28
C ILE A 44 4.10 11.62 -17.90
N GLU A 45 4.98 12.51 -18.35
CA GLU A 45 6.24 12.08 -18.96
C GLU A 45 7.10 11.34 -17.92
N ALA A 46 7.46 10.10 -18.24
CA ALA A 46 8.33 9.30 -17.38
C ALA A 46 9.69 9.99 -17.22
N PRO A 47 10.17 10.22 -15.99
CA PRO A 47 11.46 10.83 -15.80
C PRO A 47 12.56 9.89 -16.34
N GLU A 48 13.45 10.42 -17.18
CA GLU A 48 14.58 9.65 -17.75
C GLU A 48 15.51 9.09 -16.65
N GLU A 49 15.61 9.81 -15.52
CA GLU A 49 16.34 9.38 -14.33
C GLU A 49 15.41 9.41 -13.10
N TYR A 50 15.49 8.37 -12.26
CA TYR A 50 14.75 8.33 -11.00
C TYR A 50 15.07 9.56 -10.16
N ASN A 51 14.10 10.45 -9.98
CA ASN A 51 14.24 11.58 -9.07
C ASN A 51 14.21 11.06 -7.62
N ILE A 52 15.40 10.78 -7.07
CA ILE A 52 15.62 10.27 -5.71
C ILE A 52 14.88 11.14 -4.68
N VAL A 53 14.82 12.45 -4.88
CA VAL A 53 14.09 13.37 -3.98
C VAL A 53 12.60 13.05 -3.98
N THR A 54 11.99 12.87 -5.15
CA THR A 54 10.58 12.47 -5.28
C THR A 54 10.32 11.14 -4.58
N LEU A 55 11.21 10.15 -4.74
CA LEU A 55 11.06 8.83 -4.11
C LEU A 55 11.18 8.91 -2.58
N ILE A 56 12.12 9.71 -2.04
CA ILE A 56 12.25 9.94 -0.60
C ILE A 56 10.99 10.63 -0.05
N VAL A 57 10.52 11.69 -0.72
CA VAL A 57 9.31 12.41 -0.33
C VAL A 57 8.10 11.50 -0.36
N LEU A 58 7.94 10.71 -1.41
CA LEU A 58 6.87 9.72 -1.53
C LEU A 58 6.93 8.73 -0.35
N ASN A 59 8.08 8.10 -0.11
CA ASN A 59 8.24 7.17 1.01
C ASN A 59 7.86 7.80 2.35
N LEU A 60 8.34 9.02 2.64
CA LEU A 60 7.97 9.73 3.87
C LEU A 60 6.45 9.94 3.97
N MET A 61 5.81 10.40 2.89
CA MET A 61 4.37 10.62 2.87
C MET A 61 3.57 9.32 3.05
N LEU A 62 4.04 8.20 2.52
CA LEU A 62 3.32 6.92 2.68
C LEU A 62 3.20 6.48 4.16
N TRP A 63 4.18 6.81 5.00
CA TRP A 63 4.21 6.39 6.41
C TRP A 63 3.53 7.38 7.38
N VAL A 64 3.43 8.67 7.04
CA VAL A 64 2.94 9.70 7.96
C VAL A 64 1.53 9.42 8.50
N PRO A 65 0.50 9.11 7.69
CA PRO A 65 -0.85 8.86 8.20
C PRO A 65 -0.91 7.63 9.12
N LEU A 66 -0.17 6.58 8.78
CA LEU A 66 -0.11 5.35 9.57
C LEU A 66 0.54 5.59 10.93
N LEU A 67 1.71 6.23 10.95
CA LEU A 67 2.41 6.57 12.19
C LEU A 67 1.59 7.53 13.06
N MET A 68 0.92 8.51 12.45
CA MET A 68 0.02 9.41 13.17
C MET A 68 -1.19 8.66 13.73
N GLY A 69 -1.80 7.74 12.99
CA GLY A 69 -2.87 6.87 13.47
C GLY A 69 -2.45 6.02 14.67
N LEU A 70 -1.28 5.37 14.59
CA LEU A 70 -0.70 4.60 15.70
C LEU A 70 -0.44 5.46 16.93
N PHE A 71 0.12 6.66 16.74
CA PHE A 71 0.33 7.62 17.83
C PHE A 71 -0.99 8.04 18.48
N LEU A 72 -2.04 8.32 17.71
CA LEU A 72 -3.36 8.66 18.24
C LEU A 72 -4.02 7.48 18.98
N CYS A 73 -3.89 6.26 18.44
CA CYS A 73 -4.32 5.04 19.11
C CYS A 73 -3.66 4.88 20.49
N TRP A 74 -2.34 5.07 20.56
CA TRP A 74 -1.60 5.03 21.81
C TRP A 74 -2.04 6.15 22.77
N LYS A 75 -2.07 7.39 22.29
CA LYS A 75 -2.42 8.59 23.07
C LYS A 75 -3.82 8.51 23.68
N PHE A 76 -4.79 8.02 22.93
CA PHE A 76 -6.19 7.91 23.37
C PHE A 76 -6.57 6.53 23.88
N LYS A 77 -5.61 5.60 24.02
CA LYS A 77 -5.84 4.21 24.44
C LYS A 77 -6.92 3.52 23.60
N ALA A 78 -7.01 3.84 22.32
CA ALA A 78 -8.03 3.33 21.39
C ALA A 78 -7.67 1.93 20.89
N LYS A 79 -7.55 0.95 21.79
CA LYS A 79 -7.12 -0.42 21.49
C LYS A 79 -7.93 -1.05 20.36
N ARG A 80 -9.26 -0.90 20.40
CA ARG A 80 -10.15 -1.43 19.36
C ARG A 80 -9.80 -0.89 17.96
N ARG A 81 -9.55 0.42 17.83
CA ARG A 81 -9.17 1.04 16.55
C ARG A 81 -7.82 0.55 16.04
N ALA A 82 -6.87 0.33 16.94
CA ALA A 82 -5.60 -0.27 16.57
C ALA A 82 -5.78 -1.69 16.01
N LEU A 83 -6.60 -2.52 16.66
CA LEU A 83 -6.90 -3.89 16.18
C LEU A 83 -7.63 -3.88 14.82
N GLU A 84 -8.58 -2.97 14.63
CA GLU A 84 -9.28 -2.79 13.35
C GLU A 84 -8.29 -2.43 12.22
N GLY A 85 -7.34 -1.53 12.47
CA GLY A 85 -6.28 -1.20 11.51
C GLY A 85 -5.35 -2.38 11.23
N CYS A 86 -4.87 -3.08 12.27
CA CYS A 86 -4.03 -4.27 12.12
C CYS A 86 -4.73 -5.40 11.35
N TRP A 87 -6.03 -5.60 11.59
CA TRP A 87 -6.84 -6.55 10.83
C TRP A 87 -6.88 -6.20 9.36
N ASN A 88 -7.11 -4.93 9.05
CA ASN A 88 -7.16 -4.48 7.67
C ASN A 88 -5.85 -4.69 6.92
N GLU A 89 -4.73 -4.28 7.52
CA GLU A 89 -3.39 -4.48 6.95
C GLU A 89 -3.10 -5.97 6.73
N TRP A 90 -3.44 -6.82 7.69
CA TRP A 90 -3.23 -8.26 7.56
C TRP A 90 -4.07 -8.89 6.45
N PHE A 91 -5.35 -8.52 6.37
CA PHE A 91 -6.24 -8.97 5.30
C PHE A 91 -5.78 -8.50 3.92
N CYS A 92 -5.40 -7.24 3.78
CA CYS A 92 -4.91 -6.71 2.52
C CYS A 92 -3.58 -7.34 2.13
N LEU A 93 -2.70 -7.65 3.09
CA LEU A 93 -1.47 -8.41 2.82
C LEU A 93 -1.76 -9.80 2.25
N ILE A 94 -2.78 -10.50 2.75
CA ILE A 94 -3.21 -11.79 2.21
C ILE A 94 -3.75 -11.63 0.78
N ILE A 95 -4.60 -10.63 0.55
CA ILE A 95 -5.15 -10.34 -0.78
C ILE A 95 -4.02 -10.03 -1.77
N LEU A 96 -3.10 -9.15 -1.37
CA LEU A 96 -1.94 -8.77 -2.15
C LEU A 96 -1.10 -10.00 -2.50
N THR A 97 -0.77 -10.82 -1.51
CA THR A 97 0.01 -12.06 -1.71
C THR A 97 -0.72 -13.02 -2.66
N PHE A 98 -2.04 -13.16 -2.52
CA PHE A 98 -2.83 -14.01 -3.41
C PHE A 98 -2.79 -13.50 -4.84
N PHE A 99 -3.09 -12.21 -5.08
CA PHE A 99 -3.06 -11.64 -6.42
C PHE A 99 -1.65 -11.72 -7.04
N GLN A 100 -0.62 -11.38 -6.29
CA GLN A 100 0.77 -11.53 -6.70
C GLN A 100 1.13 -12.98 -7.06
N ALA A 101 0.53 -13.98 -6.40
CA ALA A 101 0.78 -15.38 -6.72
C ALA A 101 0.06 -15.86 -7.99
N VAL A 102 -1.07 -15.25 -8.35
CA VAL A 102 -1.89 -15.68 -9.50
C VAL A 102 -1.79 -14.76 -10.72
N THR A 103 -1.12 -13.61 -10.59
CA THR A 103 -0.99 -12.62 -11.66
C THR A 103 0.44 -12.07 -11.72
N SER A 104 0.91 -11.82 -12.94
CA SER A 104 2.14 -11.08 -13.20
C SER A 104 1.85 -10.06 -14.29
N LEU A 105 2.12 -8.79 -14.01
CA LEU A 105 1.93 -7.70 -14.95
C LEU A 105 3.25 -6.96 -15.14
N PRO A 106 3.53 -6.39 -16.32
CA PRO A 106 4.69 -5.52 -16.47
C PRO A 106 4.58 -4.35 -15.48
N ASP A 107 5.71 -3.93 -14.93
CA ASP A 107 5.75 -2.75 -14.08
C ASP A 107 5.27 -1.49 -14.84
N ALA A 108 4.86 -0.47 -14.11
CA ALA A 108 4.42 0.80 -14.69
C ALA A 108 5.54 1.56 -15.44
N THR A 109 6.80 1.14 -15.33
CA THR A 109 7.92 1.68 -16.12
C THR A 109 8.16 0.91 -17.43
N GLY A 110 7.42 -0.17 -17.69
CA GLY A 110 7.63 -1.09 -18.81
C GLY A 110 8.87 -1.99 -18.67
N LYS A 111 9.52 -1.98 -17.50
CA LYS A 111 10.63 -2.85 -17.10
C LYS A 111 10.10 -3.99 -16.25
N CYS A 112 9.74 -5.11 -16.86
CA CYS A 112 9.51 -6.30 -16.06
C CYS A 112 10.83 -7.00 -15.73
N ALA A 113 11.43 -6.67 -14.58
CA ALA A 113 12.52 -7.46 -14.04
C ALA A 113 11.96 -8.75 -13.44
N PHE A 114 11.76 -9.79 -14.25
CA PHE A 114 11.65 -11.14 -13.69
C PHE A 114 12.93 -11.44 -12.91
N VAL A 115 12.85 -11.42 -11.58
CA VAL A 115 13.97 -11.72 -10.67
C VAL A 115 14.57 -13.11 -10.93
N TYR A 116 13.86 -13.99 -11.63
CA TYR A 116 14.37 -15.30 -12.03
C TYR A 116 15.53 -15.27 -13.03
N ASP A 117 15.76 -14.16 -13.74
CA ASP A 117 16.88 -14.05 -14.70
C ASP A 117 18.07 -13.24 -14.14
N LYS A 118 17.99 -12.80 -12.88
CA LYS A 118 19.03 -11.98 -12.24
C LYS A 118 19.99 -12.81 -11.40
N GLY A 119 20.70 -13.74 -12.05
CA GLY A 119 22.05 -14.08 -11.62
C GLY A 119 23.01 -12.88 -11.75
N GLU A 120 22.64 -11.86 -12.53
CA GLU A 120 23.54 -10.76 -12.91
C GLU A 120 23.17 -9.37 -12.35
N LEU A 121 21.94 -9.11 -11.90
CA LEU A 121 21.58 -7.82 -11.29
C LEU A 121 21.75 -7.76 -9.76
N CYS A 122 22.16 -8.87 -9.14
CA CYS A 122 22.77 -8.88 -7.79
C CYS A 122 24.30 -8.78 -7.85
N SER A 123 24.87 -8.25 -8.95
CA SER A 123 26.32 -8.03 -9.09
C SER A 123 26.82 -6.76 -8.39
N ASP A 124 25.93 -5.84 -8.00
CA ASP A 124 26.32 -4.58 -7.39
C ASP A 124 26.20 -4.61 -5.86
N SER A 125 27.23 -4.02 -5.24
CA SER A 125 27.64 -4.04 -3.83
C SER A 125 26.58 -3.83 -2.73
N ALA A 126 25.34 -3.49 -3.07
CA ALA A 126 24.23 -3.32 -2.13
C ALA A 126 23.64 -4.66 -1.63
N CYS A 127 23.68 -5.72 -2.45
CA CYS A 127 23.21 -7.06 -2.06
C CYS A 127 24.25 -7.90 -1.32
N ASN A 128 25.55 -7.56 -1.40
CA ASN A 128 26.63 -8.28 -0.71
C ASN A 128 26.79 -7.90 0.78
N SER A 129 25.82 -7.22 1.37
CA SER A 129 25.78 -7.06 2.82
C SER A 129 24.95 -8.20 3.41
N ASP A 130 25.45 -8.86 4.45
CA ASP A 130 24.72 -9.94 5.16
C ASP A 130 23.28 -9.52 5.54
N TRP A 131 23.05 -8.22 5.75
CA TRP A 131 21.75 -7.62 6.02
C TRP A 131 20.87 -7.46 4.79
N GLY A 132 21.46 -7.14 3.64
CA GLY A 132 20.81 -7.11 2.33
C GLY A 132 20.41 -8.51 1.88
N GLU A 133 21.28 -9.52 2.08
CA GLU A 133 20.95 -10.92 1.84
C GLU A 133 19.90 -11.44 2.80
N PHE A 134 19.98 -11.16 4.12
CA PHE A 134 18.96 -11.58 5.06
C PHE A 134 17.61 -10.93 4.78
N GLY A 135 17.59 -9.62 4.48
CA GLY A 135 16.39 -8.90 4.05
C GLY A 135 15.81 -9.48 2.76
N ALA A 136 16.63 -9.69 1.73
CA ALA A 136 16.22 -10.28 0.45
C ALA A 136 15.94 -11.80 0.53
N TRP A 137 16.41 -12.51 1.55
CA TRP A 137 16.12 -13.94 1.73
C TRP A 137 14.85 -14.16 2.54
N VAL A 138 14.66 -13.40 3.63
CA VAL A 138 13.45 -13.44 4.48
C VAL A 138 12.28 -12.75 3.79
N PHE A 139 12.50 -11.52 3.31
CA PHE A 139 11.48 -10.70 2.67
C PHE A 139 11.59 -10.70 1.16
N GLY A 140 12.68 -11.19 0.55
CA GLY A 140 12.88 -11.11 -0.90
C GLY A 140 12.59 -12.37 -1.73
N ARG A 141 12.50 -13.54 -1.11
CA ARG A 141 11.70 -14.65 -1.69
C ARG A 141 10.21 -14.35 -1.70
N PHE A 142 9.79 -13.38 -0.89
CA PHE A 142 8.49 -12.73 -0.89
C PHE A 142 8.62 -11.24 -1.30
N SER A 143 9.75 -10.77 -1.85
CA SER A 143 9.84 -9.41 -2.38
C SER A 143 9.47 -9.58 -3.82
N PHE A 144 8.22 -9.27 -4.04
CA PHE A 144 7.53 -9.15 -5.30
C PHE A 144 8.09 -7.93 -6.04
N ASP A 145 9.41 -7.88 -6.19
CA ASP A 145 10.11 -6.77 -6.78
C ASP A 145 9.71 -6.66 -8.27
N PHE A 146 8.89 -5.63 -8.49
CA PHE A 146 8.58 -4.90 -9.71
C PHE A 146 7.46 -5.42 -10.63
N CYS A 147 7.12 -6.71 -10.73
CA CYS A 147 6.00 -7.13 -11.63
C CYS A 147 4.75 -7.69 -10.93
N GLY A 148 4.90 -8.19 -9.70
CA GLY A 148 3.77 -8.75 -8.95
C GLY A 148 2.92 -7.68 -8.25
N ASP A 149 3.52 -6.55 -7.88
CA ASP A 149 2.88 -5.50 -7.09
C ASP A 149 1.94 -4.58 -7.90
N MET A 150 1.59 -4.99 -9.13
CA MET A 150 0.97 -4.14 -10.17
C MET A 150 -0.51 -4.43 -10.39
N ILE A 151 -1.20 -4.96 -9.37
CA ILE A 151 -2.68 -5.04 -9.31
C ILE A 151 -3.22 -4.33 -8.07
N TRP A 152 -2.40 -4.23 -7.03
CA TRP A 152 -2.83 -3.76 -5.73
C TRP A 152 -1.74 -2.92 -5.09
N SER A 153 -2.02 -1.63 -4.89
CA SER A 153 -1.06 -0.75 -4.24
C SER A 153 -1.15 -0.84 -2.71
N GLY A 154 -0.29 -1.67 -2.09
CA GLY A 154 -0.17 -1.74 -0.63
C GLY A 154 0.25 -0.40 0.01
N HIS A 155 0.95 0.45 -0.75
CA HIS A 155 1.31 1.80 -0.33
C HIS A 155 0.08 2.71 -0.21
N THR A 156 -0.81 2.68 -1.20
CA THR A 156 -2.06 3.44 -1.18
C THR A 156 -2.98 2.94 -0.06
N GLU A 157 -3.04 1.62 0.13
CA GLU A 157 -3.79 1.00 1.22
C GLU A 157 -3.36 1.54 2.60
N ARG A 158 -2.06 1.54 2.92
CA ARG A 158 -1.54 2.06 4.21
C ARG A 158 -1.91 3.52 4.46
N VAL A 159 -1.83 4.35 3.42
CA VAL A 159 -2.25 5.76 3.50
C VAL A 159 -3.74 5.84 3.84
N MET A 160 -4.57 5.05 3.15
CA MET A 160 -6.02 5.00 3.38
C MET A 160 -6.36 4.48 4.79
N VAL A 161 -5.71 3.39 5.25
CA VAL A 161 -5.87 2.86 6.60
C VAL A 161 -5.54 3.93 7.63
N GLY A 162 -4.42 4.64 7.48
CA GLY A 162 -4.02 5.74 8.36
C GLY A 162 -5.06 6.86 8.39
N LEU A 163 -5.44 7.40 7.22
CA LEU A 163 -6.38 8.52 7.11
C LEU A 163 -7.78 8.18 7.69
N ILE A 164 -8.31 6.99 7.38
CA ILE A 164 -9.60 6.55 7.91
C ILE A 164 -9.50 6.31 9.43
N SER A 165 -8.41 5.68 9.90
CA SER A 165 -8.20 5.44 11.33
C SER A 165 -8.13 6.74 12.12
N ILE A 166 -7.36 7.73 11.65
CA ILE A 166 -7.29 9.07 12.26
C ILE A 166 -8.69 9.68 12.38
N THR A 167 -9.46 9.64 11.29
CA THR A 167 -10.82 10.21 11.25
C THR A 167 -11.73 9.55 12.29
N ARG A 168 -11.72 8.21 12.37
CA ARG A 168 -12.55 7.45 13.32
C ARG A 168 -12.11 7.66 14.77
N ILE A 169 -10.81 7.71 15.04
CA ILE A 169 -10.27 7.98 16.39
C ILE A 169 -10.67 9.38 16.86
N LEU A 170 -10.59 10.38 15.98
CA LEU A 170 -10.99 11.76 16.32
C LEU A 170 -12.50 11.85 16.55
N ALA A 171 -13.32 11.20 15.73
CA ALA A 171 -14.77 11.15 15.93
C ALA A 171 -15.14 10.51 17.28
N ASP A 172 -14.56 9.35 17.61
CA ASP A 172 -14.79 8.68 18.89
C ASP A 172 -14.35 9.54 20.09
N LYS A 173 -13.23 10.27 19.94
CA LYS A 173 -12.64 11.02 21.04
C LYS A 173 -13.40 12.32 21.36
N TYR A 174 -13.85 13.02 20.32
CA TYR A 174 -14.45 14.35 20.46
C TYR A 174 -15.98 14.36 20.30
N GLY A 175 -16.58 13.24 19.89
CA GLY A 175 -18.02 13.08 19.74
C GLY A 175 -18.59 13.60 18.42
N ASP A 176 -19.87 13.30 18.19
CA ASP A 176 -20.56 13.52 16.91
C ASP A 176 -20.72 14.99 16.54
N GLU A 177 -20.95 15.88 17.52
CA GLU A 177 -21.10 17.32 17.27
C GLU A 177 -19.80 17.96 16.74
N TRP A 178 -18.68 17.60 17.37
CA TRP A 178 -17.36 18.03 16.91
C TRP A 178 -17.06 17.48 15.52
N TYR A 179 -17.36 16.20 15.29
CA TYR A 179 -17.16 15.58 13.99
C TYR A 179 -18.03 16.22 12.91
N ALA A 180 -19.31 16.48 13.17
CA ALA A 180 -20.22 17.14 12.23
C ALA A 180 -19.72 18.52 11.78
N THR A 181 -19.11 19.27 12.70
CA THR A 181 -18.54 20.60 12.44
C THR A 181 -17.23 20.54 11.65
N ASN A 182 -16.41 19.50 11.87
CA ASN A 182 -15.06 19.41 11.31
C ASN A 182 -14.94 18.44 10.12
N LYS A 183 -15.95 17.62 9.83
CA LYS A 183 -15.90 16.57 8.79
C LYS A 183 -15.43 17.11 7.44
N VAL A 184 -15.93 18.26 7.01
CA VAL A 184 -15.56 18.86 5.71
C VAL A 184 -14.06 19.19 5.66
N LYS A 185 -13.50 19.73 6.75
CA LYS A 185 -12.07 20.05 6.84
C LYS A 185 -11.21 18.80 6.85
N ILE A 186 -11.65 17.77 7.58
CA ILE A 186 -10.96 16.46 7.64
C ILE A 186 -10.96 15.84 6.24
N PHE A 187 -12.11 15.72 5.58
CA PHE A 187 -12.21 15.17 4.23
C PHE A 187 -11.42 15.97 3.21
N ALA A 188 -11.44 17.32 3.28
CA ALA A 188 -10.65 18.15 2.38
C ALA A 188 -9.15 17.93 2.58
N PHE A 189 -8.67 17.91 3.82
CA PHE A 189 -7.26 17.65 4.11
C PHE A 189 -6.83 16.25 3.68
N SER A 190 -7.60 15.21 4.02
CA SER A 190 -7.33 13.83 3.60
C SER A 190 -7.36 13.69 2.08
N GLY A 191 -8.30 14.34 1.39
CA GLY A 191 -8.41 14.32 -0.06
C GLY A 191 -7.21 14.99 -0.75
N VAL A 192 -6.79 16.16 -0.28
CA VAL A 192 -5.59 16.85 -0.78
C VAL A 192 -4.33 16.01 -0.53
N TYR A 193 -4.22 15.41 0.66
CA TYR A 193 -3.10 14.54 1.01
C TYR A 193 -3.01 13.33 0.08
N LEU A 194 -4.12 12.62 -0.10
CA LEU A 194 -4.20 11.46 -0.96
C LEU A 194 -3.92 11.83 -2.42
N ALA A 195 -4.50 12.92 -2.93
CA ALA A 195 -4.24 13.39 -4.29
C ALA A 195 -2.76 13.72 -4.52
N PHE A 196 -2.09 14.32 -3.53
CA PHE A 196 -0.67 14.60 -3.61
C PHE A 196 0.19 13.32 -3.61
N VAL A 197 -0.13 12.34 -2.75
CA VAL A 197 0.53 11.03 -2.76
C VAL A 197 0.35 10.32 -4.10
N VAL A 198 -0.89 10.27 -4.62
CA VAL A 198 -1.20 9.65 -5.91
C VAL A 198 -0.44 10.33 -7.03
N TYR A 199 -0.39 11.67 -7.05
CA TYR A 199 0.40 12.42 -8.01
C TYR A 199 1.88 12.02 -7.97
N LEU A 200 2.48 11.92 -6.77
CA LEU A 200 3.88 11.50 -6.63
C LEU A 200 4.09 10.06 -7.13
N MET A 201 3.19 9.13 -6.81
CA MET A 201 3.26 7.73 -7.24
C MET A 201 3.20 7.60 -8.77
N LEU A 202 2.32 8.34 -9.43
CA LEU A 202 2.22 8.36 -10.89
C LEU A 202 3.44 9.05 -11.52
N SER A 203 3.94 10.13 -10.91
CA SER A 203 5.11 10.87 -11.41
C SER A 203 6.37 10.01 -11.49
N VAL A 204 6.53 9.03 -10.59
CA VAL A 204 7.65 8.09 -10.60
C VAL A 204 7.30 6.74 -11.24
N HIS A 205 6.11 6.63 -11.86
CA HIS A 205 5.63 5.40 -12.50
C HIS A 205 5.69 4.19 -11.57
N PHE A 206 5.28 4.39 -10.32
CA PHE A 206 5.40 3.38 -9.26
C PHE A 206 4.26 2.36 -9.29
N HIS A 207 3.07 2.76 -9.72
CA HIS A 207 1.89 1.90 -9.90
C HIS A 207 1.04 2.42 -11.05
N TYR A 208 0.20 1.55 -11.61
CA TYR A 208 -0.88 1.98 -12.51
C TYR A 208 -1.98 2.68 -11.70
N THR A 209 -2.73 3.57 -12.34
CA THR A 209 -3.89 4.22 -11.72
C THR A 209 -4.96 3.23 -11.28
N VAL A 210 -5.12 2.11 -11.98
CA VAL A 210 -6.07 1.07 -11.60
C VAL A 210 -5.70 0.45 -10.25
N ASP A 211 -4.41 0.23 -9.97
CA ASP A 211 -3.92 -0.35 -8.70
C ASP A 211 -4.25 0.57 -7.52
N ILE A 212 -4.04 1.87 -7.73
CA ILE A 212 -4.34 2.92 -6.76
C ILE A 212 -5.86 3.00 -6.52
N ALA A 213 -6.66 2.99 -7.59
CA ALA A 213 -8.12 3.07 -7.49
C ALA A 213 -8.72 1.84 -6.77
N LEU A 214 -8.23 0.64 -7.07
CA LEU A 214 -8.64 -0.60 -6.42
C LEU A 214 -8.28 -0.58 -4.93
N ALA A 215 -7.07 -0.18 -4.57
CA ALA A 215 -6.65 -0.03 -3.18
C ALA A 215 -7.55 0.96 -2.43
N ILE A 216 -7.81 2.15 -2.99
CA ILE A 216 -8.72 3.15 -2.38
C ILE A 216 -10.10 2.56 -2.15
N MET A 217 -10.68 1.90 -3.16
CA MET A 217 -12.03 1.36 -3.09
C MET A 217 -12.15 0.27 -2.04
N VAL A 218 -11.27 -0.74 -2.09
CA VAL A 218 -11.38 -1.89 -1.20
C VAL A 218 -11.03 -1.51 0.23
N THR A 219 -9.96 -0.73 0.47
CA THR A 219 -9.64 -0.24 1.81
C THR A 219 -10.77 0.62 2.38
N SER A 220 -11.43 1.43 1.55
CA SER A 220 -12.60 2.20 2.01
C SER A 220 -13.73 1.27 2.44
N ILE A 221 -14.05 0.23 1.66
CA ILE A 221 -15.10 -0.74 1.99
C ILE A 221 -14.75 -1.49 3.29
N THR A 222 -13.54 -2.04 3.38
CA THR A 222 -13.13 -2.83 4.54
C THR A 222 -13.02 -1.99 5.81
N MET A 223 -12.55 -0.74 5.72
CA MET A 223 -12.41 0.15 6.88
C MET A 223 -13.71 0.85 7.30
N THR A 224 -14.78 0.78 6.50
CA THR A 224 -16.08 1.38 6.82
C THR A 224 -17.18 0.36 7.12
N HIS A 225 -16.97 -0.93 6.80
CA HIS A 225 -17.98 -1.96 7.03
C HIS A 225 -17.86 -2.59 8.43
N ASP A 226 -18.73 -2.16 9.37
CA ASP A 226 -18.65 -2.55 10.79
C ASP A 226 -18.62 -4.06 11.05
N ARG A 227 -19.35 -4.87 10.29
CA ARG A 227 -19.35 -6.34 10.49
C ARG A 227 -18.00 -6.97 10.16
N TYR A 228 -17.30 -6.44 9.16
CA TYR A 228 -15.99 -6.94 8.76
C TYR A 228 -14.95 -6.60 9.83
N LEU A 229 -15.01 -5.36 10.34
CA LEU A 229 -14.14 -4.91 11.42
C LEU A 229 -14.40 -5.66 12.73
N ALA A 230 -15.67 -5.90 13.07
CA ALA A 230 -16.04 -6.69 14.24
C ALA A 230 -15.48 -8.11 14.15
N PHE A 231 -15.57 -8.75 12.97
CA PHE A 231 -14.96 -10.06 12.74
C PHE A 231 -13.44 -10.05 13.00
N GLY A 232 -12.73 -9.05 12.47
CA GLY A 232 -11.29 -8.90 12.70
C GLY A 232 -10.91 -8.69 14.16
N VAL A 233 -11.66 -7.88 14.90
CA VAL A 233 -11.42 -7.68 16.34
C VAL A 233 -11.65 -8.99 17.10
N MET A 234 -12.74 -9.71 16.80
CA MET A 234 -13.03 -11.01 17.41
C MET A 234 -11.89 -12.01 17.16
N PHE A 235 -11.36 -12.07 15.93
CA PHE A 235 -10.22 -12.92 15.60
C PHE A 235 -9.03 -12.65 16.53
N PHE A 236 -8.62 -11.39 16.71
CA PHE A 236 -7.50 -11.09 17.61
C PHE A 236 -7.77 -11.35 19.09
N GLU A 237 -9.01 -11.16 19.55
CA GLU A 237 -9.39 -11.36 20.95
C GLU A 237 -9.53 -12.85 21.31
N GLU A 238 -10.14 -13.65 20.43
CA GLU A 238 -10.36 -15.09 20.64
C GLU A 238 -9.04 -15.86 20.69
N TYR A 239 -8.09 -15.51 19.80
CA TYR A 239 -6.78 -16.15 19.77
C TYR A 239 -5.82 -15.66 20.86
N LYS A 240 -6.25 -14.75 21.77
CA LYS A 240 -5.42 -14.18 22.85
C LYS A 240 -4.03 -13.74 22.37
N LEU A 241 -3.91 -13.28 21.11
CA LEU A 241 -2.66 -12.78 20.55
C LEU A 241 -2.13 -11.57 21.33
N PHE A 242 -3.01 -10.94 22.12
CA PHE A 242 -2.65 -10.12 23.25
C PHE A 242 -3.00 -10.87 24.54
N PRO A 243 -2.03 -11.22 25.41
CA PRO A 243 -2.36 -11.79 26.71
C PRO A 243 -3.34 -10.83 27.39
N PRO A 244 -4.40 -11.34 28.06
CA PRO A 244 -5.32 -10.47 28.77
C PRO A 244 -4.48 -9.61 29.70
N GLY A 245 -4.37 -8.31 29.35
CA GLY A 245 -3.69 -7.37 30.20
C GLY A 245 -4.34 -7.53 31.55
N ARG A 246 -3.56 -7.92 32.56
CA ARG A 246 -4.01 -8.06 33.95
C ARG A 246 -4.95 -6.90 34.19
N SER A 247 -6.24 -7.19 34.27
CA SER A 247 -7.25 -6.21 34.55
C SER A 247 -6.89 -5.65 35.91
N ALA A 248 -6.18 -4.52 35.93
CA ALA A 248 -5.96 -3.73 37.12
C ALA A 248 -7.36 -3.53 37.69
N GLY A 249 -7.53 -4.01 38.93
CA GLY A 249 -8.81 -4.37 39.52
C GLY A 249 -10.00 -3.59 38.98
N SER A 250 -10.91 -4.33 38.34
CA SER A 250 -12.32 -3.98 38.41
C SER A 250 -12.64 -3.87 39.89
N SER A 251 -12.62 -2.64 40.42
CA SER A 251 -13.21 -2.35 41.71
C SER A 251 -14.64 -2.84 41.59
N LYS A 252 -14.96 -3.89 42.34
CA LYS A 252 -16.34 -4.24 42.61
C LYS A 252 -16.94 -3.01 43.27
N ILE A 253 -17.65 -2.20 42.51
CA ILE A 253 -18.61 -1.27 43.07
C ILE A 253 -19.61 -2.18 43.78
N ALA A 254 -19.50 -2.21 45.10
CA ALA A 254 -20.43 -2.92 45.95
C ALA A 254 -21.83 -2.38 45.63
N PRO A 255 -22.85 -3.24 45.46
CA PRO A 255 -24.21 -2.76 45.36
C PRO A 255 -24.52 -2.05 46.68
N THR A 256 -24.64 -0.72 46.63
CA THR A 256 -25.28 0.04 47.70
C THR A 256 -26.72 -0.44 47.75
N GLY A 257 -27.03 -1.16 48.83
CA GLY A 257 -28.37 -1.62 49.10
C GLY A 257 -29.29 -0.43 49.31
N ASP A 258 -30.28 -0.30 48.44
CA ASP A 258 -31.50 0.42 48.78
C ASP A 258 -32.45 -0.57 49.46
N THR A 259 -32.26 -0.71 50.76
CA THR A 259 -33.36 -1.04 51.68
C THR A 259 -34.19 0.22 51.86
N THR A 260 -35.38 0.26 51.27
CA THR A 260 -36.46 1.10 51.81
C THR A 260 -37.70 0.25 51.99
N GLU A 261 -37.95 -0.04 53.26
CA GLU A 261 -39.19 -0.56 53.82
C GLU A 261 -40.30 0.51 53.79
N ALA A 262 -41.54 0.00 53.82
CA ALA A 262 -42.76 0.62 54.35
C ALA A 262 -43.39 1.80 53.59
N SER A 263 -44.58 1.59 53.00
CA SER A 263 -45.88 1.54 53.69
C SER A 263 -46.96 0.92 52.80
#